data_AF-A0A842T6T9-F1
#
_entry.id   AF-A0A842T6T9-F1
#
_cell.length_a   1.000
_cell.length_b   1.000
_cell.length_c   1.000
_cell.angle_alpha   90.00
_cell.angle_beta   90.00
_cell.angle_gamma   90.00
#
_symmetry.space_group_name_H-M   'P 1'
#
loop_
_entity.id
_entity.type
_entity.pdbx_description
1 polymer ?
#
loop_
_entity_poly.entity_id
_entity_poly.type
_entity_poly.pdbx_seq_one_letter_code
_entity_poly.pdbx_strand_id
1 'polypeptide(L)'
;MNNDGITESGYVRIYVNNTLYANLYSEIAQYQQDLENQGFNAEIINWSDPVVENLKGDLINSQNSTFVGAVLIGKIPYANYEMGGAVFPCDLYLMDLDGVWGDLSGVVGAYDNHFGGGGDVYPEIWIGRINPEKLNNIGSHLQAYKDYFNRNHAYRDSSLYRPHSALVYVDYDWTDSNAVWHDGVKKSYSNTTLIGVNATTNDIDYESRIQSTRYELIHAMIHSTSTQHQFYSGGSSAGITTNTEINALTTNPLFYNLYCCSACDFRVINNIGTQYLFSSNSLCVIGSTKSGGMLMISYFYTPLGKGYSIGESFRQWWSNPLHGPDDSYSQGLCILGDPLLTI
;
A
#
# COMPACT_ATOMS: atom_id res chain seq x y z
N MET A 1 -6.36 20.78 -19.20
CA MET A 1 -5.78 21.48 -18.03
C MET A 1 -4.28 21.32 -18.17
N ASN A 2 -3.50 22.39 -17.95
CA ASN A 2 -2.07 22.41 -18.23
C ASN A 2 -1.36 21.32 -17.41
N ASN A 3 -0.64 20.46 -18.13
CA ASN A 3 0.07 19.31 -17.61
C ASN A 3 1.42 19.78 -17.06
N ASP A 4 1.39 20.56 -15.99
CA ASP A 4 2.59 20.93 -15.21
C ASP A 4 2.89 19.84 -14.15
N GLY A 5 2.61 18.58 -14.51
CA GLY A 5 2.84 17.44 -13.63
C GLY A 5 4.33 17.29 -13.32
N ILE A 6 4.64 17.03 -12.07
CA ILE A 6 6.02 16.76 -11.64
C ILE A 6 6.46 15.46 -12.33
N THR A 7 7.52 15.53 -13.13
CA THR A 7 8.20 14.32 -13.59
C THR A 7 9.20 13.93 -12.52
N GLU A 8 8.87 12.88 -11.77
CA GLU A 8 9.79 12.34 -10.78
C GLU A 8 10.94 11.59 -11.46
N SER A 9 12.09 11.60 -10.80
CA SER A 9 13.26 10.84 -11.18
C SER A 9 14.02 10.45 -9.93
N GLY A 10 14.74 9.35 -9.96
CA GLY A 10 15.50 8.88 -8.82
C GLY A 10 16.01 7.48 -9.08
N TYR A 11 16.91 7.03 -8.22
CA TYR A 11 17.40 5.68 -8.18
C TYR A 11 16.46 4.80 -7.34
N VAL A 12 16.09 3.66 -7.91
CA VAL A 12 15.15 2.69 -7.34
C VAL A 12 15.79 1.30 -7.38
N ARG A 13 15.62 0.53 -6.31
CA ARG A 13 16.04 -0.88 -6.29
C ARG A 13 14.84 -1.82 -6.35
N ILE A 14 14.92 -2.83 -7.22
CA ILE A 14 13.91 -3.86 -7.41
C ILE A 14 14.48 -5.16 -6.86
N TYR A 15 14.11 -5.49 -5.62
CA TYR A 15 14.52 -6.73 -4.98
C TYR A 15 13.59 -7.85 -5.43
N VAL A 16 14.14 -8.86 -6.10
CA VAL A 16 13.39 -10.03 -6.55
C VAL A 16 13.88 -11.26 -5.80
N ASN A 17 12.95 -12.01 -5.18
CA ASN A 17 13.28 -13.27 -4.54
C ASN A 17 13.94 -14.20 -5.57
N ASN A 18 15.10 -14.75 -5.21
CA ASN A 18 15.95 -15.49 -6.14
C ASN A 18 15.31 -16.75 -6.74
N THR A 19 14.34 -17.35 -6.06
CA THR A 19 13.61 -18.52 -6.56
C THR A 19 12.60 -18.16 -7.66
N LEU A 20 12.19 -16.89 -7.75
CA LEU A 20 11.25 -16.38 -8.73
C LEU A 20 11.94 -15.78 -9.96
N TYR A 21 13.12 -15.20 -9.78
CA TYR A 21 13.76 -14.33 -10.79
C TYR A 21 13.84 -14.97 -12.19
N ALA A 22 14.29 -16.22 -12.29
CA ALA A 22 14.40 -16.91 -13.58
C ALA A 22 13.04 -17.11 -14.28
N ASN A 23 11.97 -17.33 -13.51
CA ASN A 23 10.63 -17.58 -14.06
C ASN A 23 9.84 -16.30 -14.38
N LEU A 24 10.31 -15.15 -13.88
CA LEU A 24 9.72 -13.83 -14.07
C LEU A 24 10.65 -12.86 -14.83
N TYR A 25 11.74 -13.35 -15.42
CA TYR A 25 12.77 -12.49 -16.01
C TYR A 25 12.20 -11.50 -17.04
N SER A 26 11.31 -11.95 -17.93
CA SER A 26 10.66 -11.10 -18.92
C SER A 26 9.82 -9.99 -18.30
N GLU A 27 9.03 -10.34 -17.29
CA GLU A 27 8.12 -9.43 -16.59
C GLU A 27 8.89 -8.40 -15.77
N ILE A 28 9.96 -8.81 -15.09
CA ILE A 28 10.84 -7.90 -14.34
C ILE A 28 11.64 -6.98 -15.28
N ALA A 29 12.13 -7.50 -16.40
CA ALA A 29 12.83 -6.67 -17.39
C ALA A 29 11.90 -5.63 -18.03
N GLN A 30 10.64 -6.01 -18.34
CA GLN A 30 9.65 -5.04 -18.80
C GLN A 30 9.35 -3.99 -17.73
N TYR A 31 9.17 -4.41 -16.48
CA TYR A 31 8.94 -3.49 -15.36
C TYR A 31 10.10 -2.50 -15.19
N GLN A 32 11.35 -2.97 -15.23
CA GLN A 32 12.53 -2.09 -15.21
C GLN A 32 12.48 -1.06 -16.35
N GLN A 33 12.23 -1.52 -17.58
CA GLN A 33 12.15 -0.64 -18.75
C GLN A 33 11.03 0.40 -18.61
N ASP A 34 9.88 0.02 -18.04
CA ASP A 34 8.76 0.91 -17.80
C ASP A 34 9.12 2.02 -16.80
N LEU A 35 9.90 1.70 -15.76
CA LEU A 35 10.40 2.68 -14.80
C LEU A 35 11.44 3.62 -15.41
N GLU A 36 12.34 3.09 -16.24
CA GLU A 36 13.32 3.89 -16.99
C GLU A 36 12.63 4.86 -17.95
N ASN A 37 11.56 4.42 -18.62
CA ASN A 37 10.73 5.26 -19.48
C ASN A 37 10.01 6.39 -18.71
N GLN A 38 9.77 6.20 -17.41
CA GLN A 38 9.23 7.24 -16.52
C GLN A 38 10.28 8.19 -15.96
N GLY A 39 11.56 7.92 -16.18
CA GLY A 39 12.68 8.76 -15.73
C GLY A 39 13.39 8.26 -14.48
N PHE A 40 13.10 7.05 -14.00
CA PHE A 40 13.83 6.43 -12.87
C PHE A 40 15.06 5.65 -13.36
N ASN A 41 16.09 5.59 -12.52
CA ASN A 41 17.20 4.66 -12.67
C ASN A 41 16.89 3.41 -11.83
N ALA A 42 16.46 2.33 -12.47
CA ALA A 42 16.03 1.12 -11.79
C ALA A 42 17.12 0.04 -11.83
N GLU A 43 17.49 -0.51 -10.66
CA GLU A 43 18.44 -1.62 -10.53
C GLU A 43 17.74 -2.87 -10.00
N ILE A 44 17.89 -3.99 -10.71
CA ILE A 44 17.38 -5.29 -10.28
C ILE A 44 18.38 -5.98 -9.35
N ILE A 45 17.91 -6.35 -8.15
CA ILE A 45 18.66 -7.10 -7.15
C ILE A 45 18.07 -8.49 -7.00
N ASN A 46 18.85 -9.50 -7.37
CA ASN A 46 18.50 -10.89 -7.13
C ASN A 46 18.78 -11.25 -5.67
N TRP A 47 17.75 -11.27 -4.83
CA TRP A 47 17.86 -11.34 -3.38
C TRP A 47 17.53 -12.72 -2.82
N SER A 48 18.41 -13.27 -1.98
CA SER A 48 18.23 -14.59 -1.37
C SER A 48 18.39 -14.60 0.14
N ASP A 49 18.82 -13.49 0.75
CA ASP A 49 19.09 -13.42 2.18
C ASP A 49 17.78 -13.29 2.96
N PRO A 50 17.46 -14.22 3.88
CA PRO A 50 16.22 -14.16 4.65
C PRO A 50 16.29 -13.22 5.86
N VAL A 51 17.43 -12.58 6.14
CA VAL A 51 17.66 -11.72 7.30
C VAL A 51 17.29 -10.28 6.97
N VAL A 52 16.33 -9.69 7.71
CA VAL A 52 15.84 -8.34 7.43
C VAL A 52 16.91 -7.27 7.71
N GLU A 53 17.77 -7.50 8.70
CA GLU A 53 18.90 -6.62 9.03
C GLU A 53 19.89 -6.52 7.86
N ASN A 54 20.12 -7.62 7.14
CA ASN A 54 20.97 -7.62 5.96
C ASN A 54 20.32 -6.86 4.79
N LEU A 55 18.99 -6.96 4.64
CA LEU A 55 18.24 -6.16 3.68
C LEU A 55 18.31 -4.66 4.02
N LYS A 56 18.12 -4.29 5.29
CA LYS A 56 18.28 -2.90 5.74
C LYS A 56 19.70 -2.39 5.51
N GLY A 57 20.71 -3.18 5.85
CA GLY A 57 22.11 -2.82 5.60
C GLY A 57 22.41 -2.59 4.12
N ASP A 58 21.86 -3.41 3.23
CA ASP A 58 22.02 -3.26 1.78
C ASP A 58 21.27 -2.03 1.22
N LEU A 59 20.08 -1.70 1.74
CA LEU A 59 19.39 -0.44 1.44
C LEU A 59 20.21 0.78 1.86
N ILE A 60 20.75 0.78 3.10
CA ILE A 60 21.62 1.85 3.62
C ILE A 60 22.88 2.00 2.76
N ASN A 61 23.53 0.90 2.40
CA ASN A 61 24.74 0.94 1.57
C ASN A 61 24.48 1.48 0.15
N SER A 62 23.22 1.43 -0.30
CA SER A 62 22.79 1.95 -1.60
C SER A 62 22.38 3.42 -1.56
N GLN A 63 22.29 3.99 -0.37
CA GLN A 63 21.89 5.38 -0.16
C GLN A 63 22.87 6.31 -0.90
N ASN A 64 22.30 7.07 -1.82
CA ASN A 64 22.95 8.19 -2.49
C ASN A 64 21.94 9.33 -2.60
N SER A 65 22.36 10.51 -3.09
CA SER A 65 21.48 11.68 -3.16
C SER A 65 20.28 11.55 -4.09
N THR A 66 20.14 10.43 -4.81
CA THR A 66 19.02 10.15 -5.70
C THR A 66 18.24 8.90 -5.32
N PHE A 67 18.60 8.15 -4.26
CA PHE A 67 17.88 6.94 -3.86
C PHE A 67 16.51 7.32 -3.26
N VAL A 68 15.42 6.89 -3.89
CA VAL A 68 14.06 7.29 -3.51
C VAL A 68 13.20 6.15 -2.97
N GLY A 69 13.54 4.90 -3.28
CA GLY A 69 12.66 3.78 -2.93
C GLY A 69 13.10 2.41 -3.39
N ALA A 70 12.42 1.40 -2.84
CA ALA A 70 12.60 0.02 -3.24
C ALA A 70 11.28 -0.74 -3.40
N VAL A 71 11.27 -1.69 -4.34
CA VAL A 71 10.16 -2.60 -4.60
C VAL A 71 10.58 -4.02 -4.27
N LEU A 72 9.82 -4.68 -3.41
CA LEU A 72 10.13 -5.99 -2.86
C LEU A 72 9.20 -7.04 -3.49
N ILE A 73 9.73 -7.90 -4.35
CA ILE A 73 8.99 -8.85 -5.17
C ILE A 73 9.29 -10.26 -4.69
N GLY A 74 8.26 -10.99 -4.25
CA GLY A 74 8.46 -12.30 -3.63
C GLY A 74 8.47 -12.28 -2.12
N LYS A 75 8.79 -13.45 -1.55
CA LYS A 75 9.16 -13.58 -0.14
C LYS A 75 10.49 -12.88 0.15
N ILE A 76 10.42 -11.57 0.35
CA ILE A 76 11.50 -10.70 0.83
C ILE A 76 11.26 -10.42 2.32
N PRO A 77 12.30 -10.42 3.18
CA PRO A 77 12.12 -10.26 4.62
C PRO A 77 11.50 -8.91 5.02
N TYR A 78 11.00 -8.87 6.25
CA TYR A 78 10.36 -7.71 6.89
C TYR A 78 10.67 -7.74 8.39
N ALA A 79 10.60 -6.58 9.05
CA ALA A 79 10.77 -6.47 10.49
C ALA A 79 9.42 -6.60 11.19
N ASN A 80 9.40 -7.27 12.34
CA ASN A 80 8.26 -7.16 13.25
C ASN A 80 8.50 -5.99 14.20
N TYR A 81 7.44 -5.26 14.50
CA TYR A 81 7.41 -4.23 15.54
C TYR A 81 6.35 -4.59 16.58
N GLU A 82 6.66 -4.37 17.85
CA GLU A 82 5.74 -4.50 18.98
C GLU A 82 5.33 -3.13 19.48
N MET A 83 4.01 -2.92 19.60
CA MET A 83 3.46 -1.74 20.23
C MET A 83 2.06 -2.01 20.74
N GLY A 84 1.74 -1.50 21.93
CA GLY A 84 0.39 -1.62 22.50
C GLY A 84 -0.07 -3.08 22.70
N GLY A 85 0.87 -4.01 22.87
CA GLY A 85 0.59 -5.45 23.01
C GLY A 85 0.30 -6.19 21.71
N ALA A 86 0.56 -5.57 20.55
CA ALA A 86 0.44 -6.21 19.24
C ALA A 86 1.80 -6.27 18.53
N VAL A 87 2.08 -7.39 17.85
CA VAL A 87 3.26 -7.59 17.01
C VAL A 87 2.86 -7.62 15.54
N PHE A 88 3.40 -6.72 14.73
CA PHE A 88 3.00 -6.53 13.33
C PHE A 88 4.19 -6.25 12.40
N PRO A 89 4.10 -6.57 11.09
CA PRO A 89 5.11 -6.17 10.12
C PRO A 89 5.17 -4.66 10.00
N CYS A 90 6.38 -4.11 10.05
CA CYS A 90 6.61 -2.67 9.99
C CYS A 90 7.60 -2.35 8.88
N ASP A 91 7.09 -1.83 7.75
CA ASP A 91 7.95 -1.41 6.63
C ASP A 91 8.66 -0.10 6.91
N LEU A 92 8.21 0.69 7.89
CA LEU A 92 8.93 1.89 8.34
C LEU A 92 10.37 1.55 8.74
N TYR A 93 10.62 0.35 9.29
CA TYR A 93 11.97 -0.14 9.57
C TYR A 93 12.89 -0.13 8.34
N LEU A 94 12.38 -0.47 7.15
CA LEU A 94 13.15 -0.47 5.91
C LEU A 94 13.15 0.89 5.20
N MET A 95 12.23 1.78 5.58
CA MET A 95 12.05 3.10 4.97
C MET A 95 12.89 4.18 5.66
N ASP A 96 13.02 4.09 6.98
CA ASP A 96 13.91 4.90 7.81
C ASP A 96 15.31 4.27 7.80
N LEU A 97 16.23 4.90 7.05
CA LEU A 97 17.57 4.42 6.79
C LEU A 97 18.58 4.90 7.83
N ASP A 98 18.33 6.03 8.49
CA ASP A 98 19.27 6.64 9.43
C ASP A 98 18.84 6.58 10.91
N GLY A 99 17.62 6.11 11.18
CA GLY A 99 17.11 5.84 12.51
C GLY A 99 17.59 4.53 13.14
N VAL A 100 17.47 4.49 14.45
CA VAL A 100 17.92 3.42 15.34
C VAL A 100 16.72 2.66 15.88
N TRP A 101 16.76 1.34 15.66
CA TRP A 101 15.70 0.41 16.05
C TRP A 101 16.23 -0.57 17.08
N GLY A 102 15.50 -0.74 18.19
CA GLY A 102 15.87 -1.63 19.29
C GLY A 102 14.81 -2.69 19.55
N ASP A 103 15.27 -3.90 19.89
CA ASP A 103 14.50 -4.98 20.54
C ASP A 103 15.05 -5.06 21.97
N LEU A 104 14.53 -4.19 22.84
CA LEU A 104 15.05 -3.97 24.19
C LEU A 104 14.18 -4.65 25.26
N SER A 105 12.90 -4.83 24.97
CA SER A 105 11.90 -5.47 25.82
C SER A 105 10.78 -6.11 24.97
N GLY A 106 9.85 -6.81 25.61
CA GLY A 106 8.75 -7.43 24.89
C GLY A 106 9.10 -8.75 24.20
N VAL A 107 8.58 -8.97 23.00
CA VAL A 107 8.67 -10.20 22.22
C VAL A 107 9.99 -10.23 21.45
N VAL A 108 10.90 -11.12 21.86
CA VAL A 108 12.18 -11.36 21.17
C VAL A 108 11.97 -11.56 19.67
N GLY A 109 12.69 -10.80 18.86
CA GLY A 109 12.58 -10.78 17.40
C GLY A 109 11.53 -9.79 16.86
N ALA A 110 10.97 -8.94 17.72
CA ALA A 110 10.17 -7.79 17.35
C ALA A 110 10.80 -6.53 17.96
N TYR A 111 11.07 -5.53 17.11
CA TYR A 111 11.56 -4.23 17.57
C TYR A 111 10.46 -3.55 18.39
N ASP A 112 10.82 -2.87 19.47
CA ASP A 112 9.87 -2.22 20.41
C ASP A 112 10.25 -0.78 20.71
N ASN A 113 11.35 -0.31 20.10
CA ASN A 113 11.86 1.04 20.23
C ASN A 113 12.34 1.56 18.86
N HIS A 114 12.05 2.83 18.60
CA HIS A 114 12.45 3.56 17.40
C HIS A 114 12.87 4.98 17.78
N PHE A 115 14.11 5.34 17.48
CA PHE A 115 14.70 6.65 17.79
C PHE A 115 15.49 7.17 16.60
N GLY A 116 15.65 8.48 16.46
CA GLY A 116 16.43 9.04 15.35
C GLY A 116 17.94 8.76 15.40
N GLY A 117 18.49 8.48 16.58
CA GLY A 117 19.93 8.27 16.72
C GLY A 117 20.75 9.46 16.21
N GLY A 118 21.49 9.25 15.11
CA GLY A 118 22.24 10.31 14.42
C GLY A 118 21.47 11.06 13.33
N GLY A 119 20.30 10.55 12.93
CA GLY A 119 19.36 11.15 11.99
C GLY A 119 18.02 11.42 12.67
N ASP A 120 16.91 10.94 12.08
CA ASP A 120 15.57 11.12 12.63
C ASP A 120 14.69 9.84 12.51
N VAL A 121 13.40 9.96 12.84
CA VAL A 121 12.46 8.82 12.84
C VAL A 121 11.65 8.73 11.53
N TYR A 122 11.87 9.65 10.60
CA TYR A 122 11.12 9.74 9.36
C TYR A 122 11.76 8.87 8.27
N PRO A 123 10.99 8.48 7.25
CA PRO A 123 11.53 7.67 6.16
C PRO A 123 12.27 8.50 5.09
N GLU A 124 13.49 8.06 4.75
CA GLU A 124 14.26 8.59 3.61
C GLU A 124 13.74 8.06 2.29
N ILE A 125 13.18 6.85 2.28
CA ILE A 125 12.71 6.16 1.07
C ILE A 125 11.29 5.60 1.25
N TRP A 126 10.62 5.26 0.16
CA TRP A 126 9.40 4.44 0.22
C TRP A 126 9.70 2.96 -0.06
N ILE A 127 8.81 2.08 0.40
CA ILE A 127 8.85 0.64 0.13
C ILE A 127 7.47 0.17 -0.36
N GLY A 128 7.45 -0.66 -1.41
CA GLY A 128 6.26 -1.40 -1.86
C GLY A 128 6.50 -2.90 -1.93
N ARG A 129 5.49 -3.71 -1.62
CA ARG A 129 5.57 -5.18 -1.61
C ARG A 129 4.64 -5.82 -2.64
N ILE A 130 5.19 -6.65 -3.52
CA ILE A 130 4.42 -7.44 -4.51
C ILE A 130 4.64 -8.92 -4.19
N ASN A 131 3.67 -9.54 -3.51
CA ASN A 131 3.78 -10.93 -3.09
C ASN A 131 2.41 -11.61 -2.89
N PRO A 132 1.98 -12.54 -3.78
CA PRO A 132 0.76 -13.31 -3.64
C PRO A 132 0.95 -14.62 -2.83
N GLU A 133 2.15 -14.94 -2.33
CA GLU A 133 2.45 -16.28 -1.77
C GLU A 133 1.61 -16.66 -0.53
N LYS A 134 0.95 -15.68 0.11
CA LYS A 134 -0.01 -15.93 1.20
C LYS A 134 -1.43 -16.23 0.73
N LEU A 135 -1.72 -16.10 -0.55
CA LEU A 135 -3.02 -16.45 -1.13
C LEU A 135 -3.03 -17.95 -1.47
N ASN A 136 -3.67 -18.76 -0.64
CA ASN A 136 -3.86 -20.20 -0.86
C ASN A 136 -5.15 -20.52 -1.64
N ASN A 137 -5.93 -19.49 -1.96
CA ASN A 137 -7.22 -19.56 -2.66
C ASN A 137 -7.12 -19.10 -4.14
N ILE A 138 -5.92 -19.05 -4.70
CA ILE A 138 -5.68 -18.73 -6.11
C ILE A 138 -5.03 -19.93 -6.84
N GLY A 139 -5.15 -19.97 -8.17
CA GLY A 139 -4.69 -21.10 -8.97
C GLY A 139 -3.17 -21.26 -9.03
N SER A 140 -2.42 -20.17 -9.25
CA SER A 140 -0.96 -20.19 -9.37
C SER A 140 -0.34 -18.87 -8.96
N HIS A 141 0.59 -18.89 -8.00
CA HIS A 141 1.34 -17.69 -7.59
C HIS A 141 2.19 -17.14 -8.75
N LEU A 142 2.84 -18.02 -9.52
CA LEU A 142 3.64 -17.60 -10.67
C LEU A 142 2.77 -16.87 -11.69
N GLN A 143 1.58 -17.40 -12.01
CA GLN A 143 0.67 -16.72 -12.94
C GLN A 143 0.16 -15.39 -12.35
N ALA A 144 -0.12 -15.34 -11.05
CA ALA A 144 -0.54 -14.11 -10.38
C ALA A 144 0.51 -12.99 -10.47
N TYR A 145 1.81 -13.31 -10.36
CA TYR A 145 2.88 -12.35 -10.64
C TYR A 145 2.86 -11.86 -12.08
N LYS A 146 2.75 -12.77 -13.05
CA LYS A 146 2.74 -12.41 -14.48
C LYS A 146 1.55 -11.52 -14.83
N ASP A 147 0.37 -11.90 -14.35
CA ASP A 147 -0.85 -11.12 -14.55
C ASP A 147 -0.73 -9.75 -13.90
N TYR A 148 -0.12 -9.65 -12.71
CA TYR A 148 0.13 -8.38 -12.04
C TYR A 148 1.05 -7.46 -12.88
N PHE A 149 2.21 -7.95 -13.34
CA PHE A 149 3.12 -7.14 -14.15
C PHE A 149 2.54 -6.78 -15.52
N ASN A 150 1.73 -7.66 -16.12
CA ASN A 150 0.99 -7.34 -17.35
C ASN A 150 -0.01 -6.19 -17.11
N ARG A 151 -0.74 -6.20 -15.99
CA ARG A 151 -1.65 -5.08 -15.64
C ARG A 151 -0.89 -3.80 -15.35
N ASN A 152 0.26 -3.90 -14.67
CA ASN A 152 1.12 -2.76 -14.37
C ASN A 152 1.63 -2.09 -15.66
N HIS A 153 2.17 -2.89 -16.58
CA HIS A 153 2.59 -2.43 -17.91
C HIS A 153 1.43 -1.81 -18.68
N ALA A 154 0.26 -2.49 -18.69
CA ALA A 154 -0.94 -2.00 -19.35
C ALA A 154 -1.41 -0.63 -18.80
N TYR A 155 -1.21 -0.36 -17.52
CA TYR A 155 -1.50 0.95 -16.97
C TYR A 155 -0.54 2.01 -17.48
N ARG A 156 0.76 1.68 -17.52
CA ARG A 156 1.84 2.58 -17.93
C ARG A 156 1.83 2.88 -19.43
N ASP A 157 1.39 1.93 -20.26
CA ASP A 157 1.20 2.12 -21.70
C ASP A 157 -0.19 2.69 -22.08
N SER A 158 -1.03 2.99 -21.07
CA SER A 158 -2.39 3.51 -21.21
C SER A 158 -3.42 2.56 -21.84
N SER A 159 -3.12 1.26 -22.01
CA SER A 159 -4.10 0.26 -22.46
C SER A 159 -5.09 -0.15 -21.36
N LEU A 160 -4.69 -0.05 -20.09
CA LEU A 160 -5.54 -0.14 -18.91
C LEU A 160 -5.68 1.26 -18.30
N TYR A 161 -6.89 1.83 -18.36
CA TYR A 161 -7.18 3.11 -17.72
C TYR A 161 -8.48 3.07 -16.91
N ARG A 162 -8.67 4.06 -16.05
CA ARG A 162 -9.95 4.38 -15.42
C ARG A 162 -10.25 5.88 -15.62
N PRO A 163 -11.53 6.27 -15.60
CA PRO A 163 -11.87 7.66 -15.34
C PRO A 163 -11.15 8.13 -14.08
N HIS A 164 -10.55 9.31 -14.13
CA HIS A 164 -9.92 9.96 -12.98
C HIS A 164 -11.01 10.39 -11.96
N SER A 165 -11.50 9.40 -11.22
CA SER A 165 -12.56 9.52 -10.23
C SER A 165 -12.31 8.61 -9.04
N ALA A 166 -12.73 9.07 -7.86
CA ALA A 166 -12.54 8.31 -6.63
C ALA A 166 -13.85 8.11 -5.86
N LEU A 167 -13.92 6.97 -5.17
CA LEU A 167 -14.94 6.67 -4.17
C LEU A 167 -14.37 6.90 -2.78
N VAL A 168 -15.06 7.70 -1.97
CA VAL A 168 -14.83 7.84 -0.54
C VAL A 168 -15.95 7.08 0.17
N TYR A 169 -15.63 5.91 0.72
CA TYR A 169 -16.59 5.04 1.37
C TYR A 169 -16.33 5.03 2.88
N VAL A 170 -17.20 5.70 3.63
CA VAL A 170 -17.06 5.95 5.07
C VAL A 170 -18.15 5.18 5.81
N ASP A 171 -17.77 4.10 6.49
CA ASP A 171 -18.69 3.32 7.32
C ASP A 171 -19.14 4.11 8.56
N TYR A 172 -20.24 3.67 9.19
CA TYR A 172 -21.01 4.39 10.22
C TYR A 172 -20.17 5.15 11.26
N ASP A 173 -19.12 4.54 11.82
CA ASP A 173 -18.33 5.10 12.93
C ASP A 173 -17.52 6.35 12.56
N TRP A 174 -17.24 6.58 11.27
CA TRP A 174 -16.41 7.70 10.81
C TRP A 174 -17.20 8.81 10.10
N THR A 175 -18.53 8.67 10.05
CA THR A 175 -19.42 9.54 9.27
C THR A 175 -19.44 11.00 9.75
N ASP A 176 -19.21 11.24 11.04
CA ASP A 176 -19.06 12.59 11.61
C ASP A 176 -17.90 13.39 10.99
N SER A 177 -16.91 12.69 10.42
CA SER A 177 -15.74 13.28 9.77
C SER A 177 -15.80 13.23 8.24
N ASN A 178 -16.96 12.91 7.65
CA ASN A 178 -17.15 12.81 6.19
C ASN A 178 -16.55 13.97 5.38
N ALA A 179 -16.75 15.21 5.85
CA ALA A 179 -16.23 16.39 5.16
C ALA A 179 -14.69 16.36 5.07
N VAL A 180 -14.01 15.95 6.15
CA VAL A 180 -12.55 15.85 6.21
C VAL A 180 -12.04 14.78 5.23
N TRP A 181 -12.69 13.61 5.20
CA TRP A 181 -12.33 12.52 4.29
C TRP A 181 -12.54 12.93 2.83
N HIS A 182 -13.68 13.54 2.53
CA HIS A 182 -14.02 13.96 1.18
C HIS A 182 -13.09 15.07 0.68
N ASP A 183 -12.84 16.09 1.49
CA ASP A 183 -11.97 17.21 1.13
C ASP A 183 -10.49 16.78 1.01
N GLY A 184 -10.07 15.78 1.79
CA GLY A 184 -8.76 15.15 1.67
C GLY A 184 -8.55 14.50 0.32
N VAL A 185 -9.47 13.61 -0.10
CA VAL A 185 -9.39 12.93 -1.42
C VAL A 185 -9.54 13.94 -2.58
N LYS A 186 -10.31 15.01 -2.39
CA LYS A 186 -10.43 16.10 -3.38
C LYS A 186 -9.14 16.85 -3.67
N LYS A 187 -8.09 16.68 -2.86
CA LYS A 187 -6.76 17.22 -3.16
C LYS A 187 -6.12 16.57 -4.39
N SER A 188 -6.52 15.34 -4.71
CA SER A 188 -6.03 14.63 -5.89
C SER A 188 -7.13 14.29 -6.90
N TYR A 189 -8.40 14.21 -6.51
CA TYR A 189 -9.51 13.88 -7.41
C TYR A 189 -10.62 14.94 -7.40
N SER A 190 -10.83 15.62 -8.52
CA SER A 190 -11.95 16.57 -8.64
C SER A 190 -13.32 15.86 -8.74
N ASN A 191 -13.35 14.67 -9.35
CA ASN A 191 -14.56 13.84 -9.47
C ASN A 191 -14.60 12.79 -8.36
N THR A 192 -15.40 13.03 -7.32
CA THR A 192 -15.48 12.16 -6.14
C THR A 192 -16.91 11.80 -5.80
N THR A 193 -17.14 10.54 -5.44
CA THR A 193 -18.41 10.08 -4.84
C THR A 193 -18.18 9.80 -3.36
N LEU A 194 -18.98 10.41 -2.49
CA LEU A 194 -18.94 10.16 -1.04
C LEU A 194 -20.13 9.30 -0.64
N ILE A 195 -19.86 8.19 0.05
CA ILE A 195 -20.85 7.33 0.70
C ILE A 195 -20.53 7.31 2.19
N GLY A 196 -21.48 7.68 3.05
CA GLY A 196 -21.26 7.68 4.49
C GLY A 196 -22.39 8.32 5.30
N VAL A 197 -23.65 8.07 4.97
CA VAL A 197 -24.80 8.58 5.74
C VAL A 197 -25.69 7.43 6.19
N ASN A 198 -26.15 7.50 7.44
CA ASN A 198 -26.82 6.51 8.32
C ASN A 198 -27.97 5.64 7.77
N ALA A 199 -27.82 5.00 6.61
CA ALA A 199 -28.67 3.89 6.17
C ALA A 199 -28.11 3.08 4.98
N THR A 200 -27.05 3.55 4.29
CA THR A 200 -26.64 2.95 3.01
C THR A 200 -25.36 2.14 3.03
N THR A 201 -24.52 2.26 4.07
CA THR A 201 -23.29 1.47 4.13
C THR A 201 -23.59 0.05 4.56
N ASN A 202 -23.24 -0.89 3.68
CA ASN A 202 -23.29 -2.33 3.93
C ASN A 202 -22.35 -3.02 2.93
N ASP A 203 -22.11 -4.31 3.14
CA ASP A 203 -21.33 -5.16 2.25
C ASP A 203 -21.88 -5.17 0.81
N ILE A 204 -23.18 -5.35 0.63
CA ILE A 204 -23.82 -5.43 -0.69
C ILE A 204 -23.62 -4.14 -1.51
N ASP A 205 -23.80 -2.97 -0.89
CA ASP A 205 -23.58 -1.67 -1.55
C ASP A 205 -22.09 -1.47 -1.89
N TYR A 206 -21.20 -1.81 -0.96
CA TYR A 206 -19.76 -1.73 -1.20
C TYR A 206 -19.32 -2.63 -2.37
N GLU A 207 -19.69 -3.90 -2.34
CA GLU A 207 -19.39 -4.89 -3.38
C GLU A 207 -19.96 -4.47 -4.73
N SER A 208 -21.22 -4.01 -4.74
CA SER A 208 -21.86 -3.48 -5.94
C SER A 208 -21.07 -2.33 -6.54
N ARG A 209 -20.56 -1.39 -5.74
CA ARG A 209 -19.78 -0.24 -6.24
C ARG A 209 -18.42 -0.65 -6.80
N ILE A 210 -17.68 -1.48 -6.08
CA ILE A 210 -16.35 -1.91 -6.53
C ILE A 210 -16.43 -2.82 -7.76
N GLN A 211 -17.56 -3.51 -7.96
CA GLN A 211 -17.79 -4.36 -9.13
C GLN A 211 -18.41 -3.61 -10.32
N SER A 212 -19.31 -2.65 -10.11
CA SER A 212 -20.05 -2.01 -11.21
C SER A 212 -19.45 -0.70 -11.70
N THR A 213 -18.71 0.01 -10.84
CA THR A 213 -18.23 1.36 -11.15
C THR A 213 -16.72 1.37 -11.35
N ARG A 214 -16.28 2.03 -12.42
CA ARG A 214 -14.87 2.16 -12.81
C ARG A 214 -14.19 3.31 -12.08
N TYR A 215 -14.20 3.33 -10.76
CA TYR A 215 -13.34 4.26 -10.01
C TYR A 215 -11.86 3.96 -10.29
N GLU A 216 -11.03 4.98 -10.30
CA GLU A 216 -9.58 4.80 -10.29
C GLU A 216 -9.09 4.46 -8.88
N LEU A 217 -9.57 5.21 -7.88
CA LEU A 217 -9.20 5.05 -6.47
C LEU A 217 -10.42 4.85 -5.56
N ILE A 218 -10.26 3.99 -4.56
CA ILE A 218 -11.15 3.90 -3.39
C ILE A 218 -10.39 4.32 -2.14
N HIS A 219 -10.95 5.27 -1.39
CA HIS A 219 -10.60 5.51 0.00
C HIS A 219 -11.70 4.91 0.89
N ALA A 220 -11.40 3.85 1.62
CA ALA A 220 -12.37 3.13 2.42
C ALA A 220 -12.05 3.26 3.91
N MET A 221 -13.06 3.59 4.71
CA MET A 221 -13.01 3.61 6.16
C MET A 221 -14.02 2.62 6.70
N ILE A 222 -13.54 1.41 6.98
CA ILE A 222 -14.39 0.28 7.32
C ILE A 222 -13.67 -0.54 8.40
N HIS A 223 -14.41 -1.02 9.40
CA HIS A 223 -13.84 -1.95 10.37
C HIS A 223 -13.34 -3.20 9.66
N SER A 224 -12.21 -3.74 10.08
CA SER A 224 -11.62 -4.89 9.41
C SER A 224 -10.84 -5.79 10.35
N THR A 225 -10.74 -7.04 9.93
CA THR A 225 -9.65 -7.93 10.33
C THR A 225 -8.74 -8.13 9.12
N SER A 226 -7.70 -8.95 9.27
CA SER A 226 -6.84 -9.28 8.14
C SER A 226 -7.55 -9.98 6.98
N THR A 227 -8.74 -10.55 7.17
CA THR A 227 -9.42 -11.37 6.15
C THR A 227 -10.78 -10.85 5.72
N GLN A 228 -11.31 -9.81 6.37
CA GLN A 228 -12.66 -9.30 6.06
C GLN A 228 -12.84 -7.84 6.47
N HIS A 229 -13.77 -7.17 5.81
CA HIS A 229 -14.38 -5.91 6.21
C HIS A 229 -15.71 -6.17 6.92
N GLN A 230 -15.98 -5.43 7.99
CA GLN A 230 -17.22 -5.47 8.77
C GLN A 230 -17.90 -4.11 8.63
N PHE A 231 -19.15 -4.12 8.20
CA PHE A 231 -19.92 -2.90 7.97
C PHE A 231 -20.94 -2.69 9.10
N TYR A 232 -21.28 -1.42 9.33
CA TYR A 232 -22.30 -1.01 10.28
C TYR A 232 -23.24 0.02 9.66
N SER A 233 -24.52 -0.06 10.02
CA SER A 233 -25.55 0.89 9.62
C SER A 233 -26.45 1.17 10.81
N GLY A 234 -26.55 2.45 11.21
CA GLY A 234 -27.28 2.84 12.42
C GLY A 234 -26.74 2.17 13.69
N GLY A 235 -25.43 1.94 13.79
CA GLY A 235 -24.78 1.27 14.91
C GLY A 235 -25.01 -0.24 15.01
N SER A 236 -25.66 -0.84 14.02
CA SER A 236 -25.90 -2.30 13.94
C SER A 236 -25.08 -2.93 12.82
N SER A 237 -24.68 -4.19 12.98
CA SER A 237 -23.97 -4.94 11.94
C SER A 237 -24.79 -4.94 10.64
N ALA A 238 -24.11 -4.60 9.54
CA ALA A 238 -24.69 -4.43 8.20
C ALA A 238 -23.95 -5.29 7.16
N GLY A 239 -23.49 -6.47 7.58
CA GLY A 239 -22.85 -7.43 6.69
C GLY A 239 -21.32 -7.41 6.72
N ILE A 240 -20.72 -8.32 5.96
CA ILE A 240 -19.28 -8.60 5.93
C ILE A 240 -18.87 -8.86 4.49
N THR A 241 -17.77 -8.24 4.06
CA THR A 241 -17.09 -8.61 2.81
C THR A 241 -15.77 -9.29 3.15
N THR A 242 -15.62 -10.54 2.74
CA THR A 242 -14.46 -11.40 3.01
C THR A 242 -13.47 -11.42 1.85
N ASN A 243 -12.24 -11.90 2.09
CA ASN A 243 -11.29 -12.20 1.01
C ASN A 243 -11.87 -13.15 -0.05
N THR A 244 -12.81 -14.03 0.31
CA THR A 244 -13.35 -15.02 -0.63
C THR A 244 -14.36 -14.36 -1.56
N GLU A 245 -15.16 -13.43 -1.05
CA GLU A 245 -16.02 -12.58 -1.88
C GLU A 245 -15.17 -11.68 -2.79
N ILE A 246 -14.13 -11.01 -2.27
CA ILE A 246 -13.23 -10.21 -3.11
C ILE A 246 -12.56 -11.04 -4.22
N ASN A 247 -12.14 -12.28 -3.93
CA ASN A 247 -11.58 -13.19 -4.94
C ASN A 247 -12.60 -13.58 -6.02
N ALA A 248 -13.88 -13.70 -5.66
CA ALA A 248 -14.96 -14.06 -6.58
C ALA A 248 -15.45 -12.86 -7.41
N LEU A 249 -15.23 -11.63 -6.92
CA LEU A 249 -15.64 -10.40 -7.59
C LEU A 249 -14.65 -9.97 -8.66
N THR A 250 -15.18 -9.52 -9.80
CA THR A 250 -14.41 -8.72 -10.76
C THR A 250 -14.36 -7.26 -10.30
N THR A 251 -13.44 -6.94 -9.39
CA THR A 251 -13.27 -5.57 -8.89
C THR A 251 -12.67 -4.68 -9.97
N ASN A 252 -13.22 -3.48 -10.13
CA ASN A 252 -12.79 -2.50 -11.14
C ASN A 252 -11.70 -1.52 -10.70
N PRO A 253 -11.62 -1.06 -9.43
CA PRO A 253 -10.66 -0.06 -9.03
C PRO A 253 -9.19 -0.47 -9.25
N LEU A 254 -8.34 0.53 -9.48
CA LEU A 254 -6.89 0.32 -9.63
C LEU A 254 -6.16 0.54 -8.31
N PHE A 255 -6.64 1.49 -7.50
CA PHE A 255 -5.99 1.91 -6.27
C PHE A 255 -6.92 1.84 -5.08
N TYR A 256 -6.37 1.40 -3.95
CA TYR A 256 -7.08 1.37 -2.67
C TYR A 256 -6.24 2.06 -1.60
N ASN A 257 -6.87 2.92 -0.81
CA ASN A 257 -6.37 3.38 0.48
C ASN A 257 -7.36 2.95 1.55
N LEU A 258 -6.94 1.98 2.36
CA LEU A 258 -7.78 1.27 3.30
C LEU A 258 -7.46 1.75 4.72
N TYR A 259 -8.30 2.64 5.24
CA TYR A 259 -8.43 2.85 6.69
C TYR A 259 -9.22 1.67 7.29
N CYS A 260 -8.55 0.52 7.30
CA CYS A 260 -9.12 -0.78 7.59
C CYS A 260 -8.11 -1.59 8.43
N CYS A 261 -8.43 -1.80 9.70
CA CYS A 261 -7.54 -2.48 10.65
C CYS A 261 -7.02 -3.82 10.12
N SER A 262 -5.69 -3.98 10.14
CA SER A 262 -4.97 -5.21 9.78
C SER A 262 -5.23 -5.76 8.37
N ALA A 263 -5.96 -5.04 7.51
CA ALA A 263 -6.35 -5.49 6.18
C ALA A 263 -5.14 -5.84 5.30
N CYS A 264 -4.00 -5.19 5.55
CA CYS A 264 -2.75 -5.43 4.85
C CYS A 264 -1.74 -6.25 5.66
N ASP A 265 -2.15 -6.97 6.73
CA ASP A 265 -1.24 -7.92 7.41
C ASP A 265 -0.89 -9.08 6.47
N PHE A 266 0.16 -8.87 5.68
CA PHE A 266 0.64 -9.78 4.66
C PHE A 266 1.30 -11.03 5.23
N ARG A 267 1.28 -11.26 6.54
CA ARG A 267 1.66 -12.54 7.15
C ARG A 267 0.50 -13.53 7.17
N VAL A 268 -0.73 -13.00 7.24
CA VAL A 268 -1.95 -13.78 7.35
C VAL A 268 -2.30 -14.40 5.99
N ILE A 269 -2.62 -15.70 6.03
CA ILE A 269 -3.06 -16.46 4.86
C ILE A 269 -4.38 -15.85 4.35
N ASN A 270 -4.46 -15.63 3.04
CA ASN A 270 -5.60 -15.00 2.38
C ASN A 270 -5.95 -13.62 2.96
N ASN A 271 -4.96 -12.81 3.32
CA ASN A 271 -5.25 -11.45 3.79
C ASN A 271 -5.95 -10.62 2.69
N ILE A 272 -6.91 -9.79 3.09
CA ILE A 272 -7.83 -9.11 2.17
C ILE A 272 -7.13 -8.04 1.33
N GLY A 273 -6.11 -7.35 1.85
CA GLY A 273 -5.32 -6.37 1.10
C GLY A 273 -4.54 -7.00 -0.05
N THR A 274 -3.85 -8.11 0.20
CA THR A 274 -3.18 -8.90 -0.85
C THR A 274 -4.22 -9.50 -1.80
N GLN A 275 -5.38 -9.91 -1.29
CA GLN A 275 -6.47 -10.39 -2.13
C GLN A 275 -6.91 -9.30 -3.13
N TYR A 276 -7.15 -8.05 -2.70
CA TYR A 276 -7.46 -6.97 -3.64
C TYR A 276 -6.38 -6.79 -4.70
N LEU A 277 -5.10 -6.83 -4.32
CA LEU A 277 -3.98 -6.61 -5.23
C LEU A 277 -3.91 -7.67 -6.35
N PHE A 278 -4.16 -8.93 -6.01
CA PHE A 278 -4.04 -10.05 -6.93
C PHE A 278 -5.38 -10.59 -7.46
N SER A 279 -6.50 -9.97 -7.06
CA SER A 279 -7.81 -10.22 -7.65
C SER A 279 -8.15 -9.10 -8.63
N SER A 280 -8.48 -9.48 -9.86
CA SER A 280 -8.99 -8.54 -10.87
C SER A 280 -8.00 -7.46 -11.30
N ASN A 281 -8.24 -6.18 -10.98
CA ASN A 281 -7.62 -5.05 -11.69
C ASN A 281 -6.64 -4.22 -10.86
N SER A 282 -6.58 -4.38 -9.54
CA SER A 282 -5.82 -3.49 -8.66
C SER A 282 -4.32 -3.54 -8.93
N LEU A 283 -3.67 -2.41 -8.68
CA LEU A 283 -2.23 -2.19 -8.87
C LEU A 283 -1.52 -1.71 -7.60
N CYS A 284 -2.25 -1.06 -6.69
CA CYS A 284 -1.72 -0.64 -5.40
C CYS A 284 -2.80 -0.61 -4.32
N VAL A 285 -2.46 -1.12 -3.14
CA VAL A 285 -3.29 -1.11 -1.93
C VAL A 285 -2.44 -0.57 -0.79
N ILE A 286 -2.84 0.59 -0.26
CA ILE A 286 -2.27 1.17 0.96
C ILE A 286 -3.18 0.76 2.11
N GLY A 287 -2.60 0.30 3.20
CA GLY A 287 -3.38 -0.05 4.39
C GLY A 287 -2.48 -0.47 5.55
N SER A 288 -3.10 -0.84 6.67
CA SER A 288 -2.37 -1.15 7.89
C SER A 288 -2.23 -2.66 8.09
N THR A 289 -1.07 -3.09 8.58
CA THR A 289 -0.77 -4.45 9.02
C THR A 289 -1.22 -4.74 10.45
N LYS A 290 -1.74 -3.73 11.15
CA LYS A 290 -2.34 -3.81 12.49
C LYS A 290 -3.57 -2.90 12.60
N SER A 291 -4.13 -2.76 13.80
CA SER A 291 -5.16 -1.74 14.08
C SER A 291 -4.69 -0.34 13.68
N GLY A 292 -5.56 0.41 12.99
CA GLY A 292 -5.29 1.75 12.46
C GLY A 292 -5.34 1.82 10.94
N GLY A 293 -4.85 2.94 10.42
CA GLY A 293 -4.89 3.30 9.00
C GLY A 293 -4.41 4.73 8.80
N MET A 294 -4.46 5.22 7.57
CA MET A 294 -3.96 6.55 7.23
C MET A 294 -4.92 7.65 7.71
N LEU A 295 -4.52 8.39 8.75
CA LEU A 295 -5.19 9.62 9.18
C LEU A 295 -4.58 10.84 8.48
N MET A 296 -5.23 12.01 8.57
CA MET A 296 -4.73 13.28 7.98
C MET A 296 -4.37 13.15 6.49
N ILE A 297 -5.21 12.43 5.77
CA ILE A 297 -4.98 11.96 4.39
C ILE A 297 -4.62 13.07 3.38
N SER A 298 -4.87 14.34 3.70
CA SER A 298 -4.43 15.47 2.87
C SER A 298 -2.91 15.54 2.68
N TYR A 299 -2.09 15.04 3.63
CA TYR A 299 -0.64 14.96 3.48
C TYR A 299 -0.21 13.93 2.43
N PHE A 300 -1.06 12.94 2.15
CA PHE A 300 -0.88 11.96 1.08
C PHE A 300 -1.50 12.44 -0.23
N TYR A 301 -2.77 12.88 -0.22
CA TYR A 301 -3.49 13.24 -1.44
C TYR A 301 -3.03 14.57 -2.05
N THR A 302 -2.44 15.49 -1.28
CA THR A 302 -1.89 16.74 -1.84
C THR A 302 -0.69 16.51 -2.76
N PRO A 303 0.37 15.79 -2.36
CA PRO A 303 1.44 15.46 -3.30
C PRO A 303 0.96 14.56 -4.44
N LEU A 304 0.10 13.57 -4.17
CA LEU A 304 -0.44 12.71 -5.22
C LEU A 304 -1.17 13.53 -6.31
N GLY A 305 -1.97 14.51 -5.93
CA GLY A 305 -2.65 15.42 -6.86
C GLY A 305 -1.74 16.38 -7.64
N LYS A 306 -0.46 16.50 -7.25
CA LYS A 306 0.57 17.26 -7.98
C LYS A 306 1.36 16.38 -8.97
N GLY A 307 1.03 15.10 -9.07
CA GLY A 307 1.69 14.14 -9.96
C GLY A 307 2.84 13.38 -9.31
N TYR A 308 3.05 13.50 -7.99
CA TYR A 308 3.94 12.57 -7.29
C TYR A 308 3.34 11.16 -7.30
N SER A 309 4.20 10.16 -7.37
CA SER A 309 3.90 8.75 -7.25
C SER A 309 3.27 8.43 -5.90
N ILE A 310 2.59 7.28 -5.83
CA ILE A 310 2.01 6.78 -4.59
C ILE A 310 3.08 6.64 -3.50
N GLY A 311 4.26 6.14 -3.85
CA GLY A 311 5.39 5.94 -2.95
C GLY A 311 5.89 7.26 -2.36
N GLU A 312 6.17 8.25 -3.20
CA GLU A 312 6.64 9.54 -2.72
C GLU A 312 5.56 10.28 -1.92
N SER A 313 4.30 10.19 -2.35
CA SER A 313 3.17 10.74 -1.60
C SER A 313 3.01 10.07 -0.22
N PHE A 314 3.25 8.76 -0.14
CA PHE A 314 3.24 8.00 1.11
C PHE A 314 4.41 8.37 2.02
N ARG A 315 5.62 8.51 1.45
CA ARG A 315 6.81 8.96 2.18
C ARG A 315 6.60 10.37 2.76
N GLN A 316 6.08 11.30 1.96
CA GLN A 316 5.75 12.65 2.43
C GLN A 316 4.66 12.65 3.49
N TRP A 317 3.70 11.73 3.44
CA TRP A 317 2.66 11.61 4.45
C TRP A 317 3.23 11.34 5.86
N TRP A 318 4.34 10.61 5.99
CA TRP A 318 5.00 10.37 7.27
C TRP A 318 5.52 11.65 7.93
N SER A 319 5.78 12.72 7.17
CA SER A 319 6.16 14.02 7.74
C SER A 319 5.03 14.75 8.49
N ASN A 320 3.84 14.14 8.54
CA ASN A 320 2.72 14.67 9.30
C ASN A 320 3.05 14.74 10.80
N PRO A 321 2.96 15.92 11.42
CA PRO A 321 3.34 16.13 12.82
C PRO A 321 2.40 15.47 13.84
N LEU A 322 1.22 14.99 13.41
CA LEU A 322 0.21 14.38 14.29
C LEU A 322 0.14 12.85 14.17
N HIS A 323 0.37 12.33 12.97
CA HIS A 323 0.18 10.90 12.65
C HIS A 323 1.36 10.36 11.81
N GLY A 324 2.58 10.74 12.20
CA GLY A 324 3.83 10.27 11.61
C GLY A 324 4.41 9.05 12.35
N PRO A 325 5.74 8.89 12.37
CA PRO A 325 6.45 7.76 12.99
C PRO A 325 6.12 7.52 14.47
N ASP A 326 5.82 8.59 15.20
CA ASP A 326 5.51 8.55 16.64
C ASP A 326 4.07 8.14 16.96
N ASP A 327 3.19 8.05 15.95
CA ASP A 327 1.79 7.69 16.16
C ASP A 327 1.56 6.19 16.11
N SER A 328 1.00 5.69 17.21
CA SER A 328 0.65 4.29 17.36
C SER A 328 -0.32 3.75 16.30
N TYR A 329 -1.15 4.59 15.67
CA TYR A 329 -2.05 4.16 14.60
C TYR A 329 -1.36 4.02 13.24
N SER A 330 -0.17 4.63 13.08
CA SER A 330 0.48 4.85 11.79
C SER A 330 1.56 3.83 11.44
N GLN A 331 2.32 3.33 12.43
CA GLN A 331 3.48 2.42 12.23
C GLN A 331 3.20 1.12 11.46
N GLY A 332 1.94 0.69 11.37
CA GLY A 332 1.54 -0.49 10.60
C GLY A 332 1.27 -0.23 9.12
N LEU A 333 1.32 1.02 8.66
CA LEU A 333 0.98 1.34 7.28
C LEU A 333 2.06 0.84 6.31
N CYS A 334 1.60 0.25 5.22
CA CYS A 334 2.46 -0.25 4.15
C CYS A 334 1.80 -0.06 2.77
N ILE A 335 2.60 -0.26 1.73
CA ILE A 335 2.15 -0.32 0.34
C ILE A 335 2.25 -1.77 -0.14
N LEU A 336 1.13 -2.35 -0.54
CA LEU A 336 1.09 -3.58 -1.31
C LEU A 336 0.89 -3.22 -2.79
N GLY A 337 1.81 -3.60 -3.65
CA GLY A 337 1.81 -3.25 -5.07
C GLY A 337 2.95 -2.32 -5.46
N ASP A 338 2.74 -1.57 -6.55
CA ASP A 338 3.76 -0.74 -7.17
C ASP A 338 3.66 0.71 -6.68
N PRO A 339 4.63 1.19 -5.89
CA PRO A 339 4.64 2.55 -5.34
C PRO A 339 4.94 3.61 -6.41
N LEU A 340 5.48 3.26 -7.58
CA LEU A 340 5.86 4.21 -8.62
C LEU A 340 4.71 4.60 -9.56
N LEU A 341 3.48 4.20 -9.24
CA LEU A 341 2.32 4.57 -10.04
C LEU A 341 1.86 5.98 -9.67
N THR A 342 1.47 6.74 -10.68
CA THR A 342 0.82 8.06 -10.58
C THR A 342 -0.66 7.92 -10.98
N ILE A 343 -1.46 8.98 -10.82
CA ILE A 343 -2.91 9.02 -11.07
C ILE A 343 -3.32 10.08 -12.09
#